data_AF-A0A2V7GY45-F1
#
_entry.id   AF-A0A2V7GY45-F1
#
_cell.length_a   1.000
_cell.length_b   1.000
_cell.length_c   1.000
_cell.angle_alpha   90.00
_cell.angle_beta   90.00
_cell.angle_gamma   90.00
#
_symmetry.space_group_name_H-M   'P 1'
#
loop_
_entity.id
_entity.type
_entity.pdbx_description
1 polymer ?
#
loop_
_entity_poly.entity_id
_entity_poly.type
_entity_poly.pdbx_seq_one_letter_code
_entity_poly.pdbx_strand_id
1 'polypeptide(L)'
;MATKTKEAPKKAAAATNVGRVVQVIGPVLDVEFEPEKLPELYNALVIEQPGVRLVAEVQQHIGRNQIRAVAMSSTDGVVRGMPALDSGGPITVPVGKAALGRILNVLGEPVDEGPPIPADVERWPIHRETPKFVDLEPKTEVFETGIKVVDLIAPFVKGGKIGLFGGAGVGKTVIIQELIHNVAMGHGGRSVFCGVGERTREGNDLYLEMKESGVLGSCALIYGQMNEPPGARLRVGLSGLTVAEYFRDVEGQDVLVFIDNIFRFTQAGSEVSALLGRMPSAVGYQPTLATEMGELQERITSTKKGSITSVQAIYVPADDLTDPAPATAFSHLDATVVLDRAIVELGIYPAVNPLSSSSRILDAQYLGERHYKVAVEVQRILQRYKDLQDIIAILGMDELSEDDKLLVARARRVQRFLSQPFFVASQFTGLEGKYVKLEDTVASFERVVAGEFDNLPEQAFYMVGGIEEVTAQAQRLAAP
;
A
#
# COMPACT_ATOMS: atom_id res chain seq x y z
N MET A 1 37.69 10.49 -57.56
CA MET A 1 36.53 10.04 -56.75
C MET A 1 37.07 9.51 -55.44
N ALA A 2 36.97 10.27 -54.36
CA ALA A 2 37.36 9.86 -53.02
C ALA A 2 36.16 10.07 -52.09
N THR A 3 35.63 8.98 -51.57
CA THR A 3 34.48 8.88 -50.69
C THR A 3 34.77 9.50 -49.32
N LYS A 4 34.07 10.58 -48.99
CA LYS A 4 33.99 11.14 -47.64
C LYS A 4 33.00 10.32 -46.82
N THR A 5 33.50 9.52 -45.88
CA THR A 5 32.71 8.92 -44.80
C THR A 5 32.28 10.02 -43.83
N LYS A 6 30.96 10.21 -43.66
CA LYS A 6 30.37 11.06 -42.61
C LYS A 6 30.56 10.37 -41.26
N GLU A 7 31.36 10.96 -40.38
CA GLU A 7 31.36 10.59 -38.96
C GLU A 7 30.03 11.02 -38.32
N ALA A 8 29.41 10.10 -37.58
CA ALA A 8 28.24 10.38 -36.75
C ALA A 8 28.63 11.26 -35.56
N PRO A 9 27.76 12.16 -35.08
CA PRO A 9 28.10 13.06 -33.98
C PRO A 9 28.25 12.26 -32.69
N LYS A 10 29.46 12.31 -32.09
CA LYS A 10 29.71 11.86 -30.72
C LYS A 10 28.78 12.64 -29.78
N LYS A 11 27.97 11.92 -29.00
CA LYS A 11 27.25 12.48 -27.83
C LYS A 11 28.28 13.22 -26.96
N ALA A 12 28.06 14.51 -26.75
CA ALA A 12 28.89 15.32 -25.87
C ALA A 12 28.80 14.77 -24.44
N ALA A 13 29.95 14.48 -23.82
CA ALA A 13 30.02 14.22 -22.39
C ALA A 13 29.67 15.53 -21.66
N ALA A 14 28.61 15.52 -20.85
CA ALA A 14 28.24 16.66 -20.04
C ALA A 14 29.40 17.01 -19.08
N ALA A 15 29.75 18.29 -18.98
CA ALA A 15 30.76 18.76 -18.04
C ALA A 15 30.31 18.38 -16.61
N THR A 16 31.14 17.64 -15.90
CA THR A 16 30.86 17.18 -14.53
C THR A 16 30.79 18.37 -13.57
N ASN A 17 29.61 18.60 -13.00
CA ASN A 17 29.39 19.65 -11.99
C ASN A 17 29.72 19.11 -10.60
N VAL A 18 30.80 19.61 -9.99
CA VAL A 18 31.34 19.08 -8.73
C VAL A 18 31.34 20.17 -7.67
N GLY A 19 30.64 19.92 -6.57
CA GLY A 19 30.64 20.73 -5.36
C GLY A 19 31.57 20.18 -4.29
N ARG A 20 31.67 20.89 -3.16
CA ARG A 20 32.48 20.51 -2.00
C ARG A 20 31.61 20.50 -0.75
N VAL A 21 31.70 19.42 0.04
CA VAL A 21 30.97 19.33 1.32
C VAL A 21 31.52 20.38 2.29
N VAL A 22 30.65 21.28 2.76
CA VAL A 22 31.01 22.34 3.72
C VAL A 22 30.65 21.93 5.15
N GLN A 23 29.51 21.26 5.33
CA GLN A 23 28.99 20.90 6.63
C GLN A 23 28.23 19.57 6.58
N VAL A 24 28.30 18.83 7.69
CA VAL A 24 27.57 17.57 7.91
C VAL A 24 26.88 17.65 9.26
N ILE A 25 25.55 17.52 9.30
CA ILE A 25 24.72 17.52 10.52
C ILE A 25 23.78 16.33 10.47
N GLY A 26 24.15 15.23 11.14
CA GLY A 26 23.40 13.97 11.01
C GLY A 26 23.29 13.57 9.53
N PRO A 27 22.07 13.32 8.98
CA PRO A 27 21.89 12.98 7.57
C PRO A 27 21.80 14.20 6.64
N VAL A 28 21.98 15.43 7.14
CA VAL A 28 21.95 16.66 6.33
C VAL A 28 23.36 17.08 5.94
N LEU A 29 23.53 17.42 4.67
CA LEU A 29 24.78 17.85 4.07
C LEU A 29 24.61 19.23 3.45
N ASP A 30 25.46 20.17 3.80
CA ASP A 30 25.56 21.43 3.07
C ASP A 30 26.76 21.34 2.11
N VAL A 31 26.51 21.61 0.82
CA VAL A 31 27.49 21.47 -0.26
C VAL A 31 27.59 22.78 -1.02
N GLU A 32 28.81 23.27 -1.22
CA GLU A 32 29.11 24.48 -1.98
C GLU A 32 29.46 24.13 -3.42
N PHE A 33 28.84 24.83 -4.35
CA PHE A 33 29.13 24.74 -5.78
C PHE A 33 29.73 26.05 -6.28
N GLU A 34 30.33 26.01 -7.47
CA GLU A 34 30.76 27.22 -8.17
C GLU A 34 29.53 28.11 -8.48
N PRO A 35 29.70 29.45 -8.56
CA PRO A 35 28.64 30.36 -8.97
C PRO A 35 27.98 29.90 -10.28
N GLU A 36 26.66 30.07 -10.37
CA GLU A 36 25.83 29.68 -11.54
C GLU A 36 25.79 28.17 -11.85
N LYS A 37 26.37 27.32 -10.98
CA LYS A 37 26.34 25.86 -11.10
C LYS A 37 25.65 25.17 -9.92
N LEU A 38 24.71 25.88 -9.29
CA LEU A 38 23.86 25.30 -8.25
C LEU A 38 22.95 24.22 -8.85
N PRO A 39 22.97 22.98 -8.33
CA PRO A 39 22.05 21.95 -8.76
C PRO A 39 20.60 22.33 -8.46
N GLU A 40 19.68 21.87 -9.29
CA GLU A 40 18.24 22.08 -9.09
C GLU A 40 17.74 21.34 -7.84
N LEU A 41 16.58 21.77 -7.33
CA LEU A 41 15.91 21.04 -6.25
C LEU A 41 15.60 19.60 -6.71
N TYR A 42 15.70 18.66 -5.77
CA TYR A 42 15.55 17.23 -5.98
C TYR A 42 16.63 16.54 -6.83
N ASN A 43 17.64 17.26 -7.32
CA ASN A 43 18.78 16.59 -7.95
C ASN A 43 19.50 15.66 -6.98
N ALA A 44 19.95 14.52 -7.48
CA ALA A 44 20.79 13.59 -6.74
C ALA A 44 22.25 14.04 -6.80
N LEU A 45 22.89 14.02 -5.65
CA LEU A 45 24.32 14.24 -5.45
C LEU A 45 24.97 12.92 -5.07
N VAL A 46 26.10 12.62 -5.70
CA VAL A 46 26.88 11.40 -5.47
C VAL A 46 28.21 11.78 -4.84
N ILE A 47 28.48 11.23 -3.65
CA ILE A 47 29.79 11.31 -2.99
C ILE A 47 30.39 9.91 -3.05
N GLU A 48 31.46 9.77 -3.82
CA GLU A 48 32.18 8.51 -4.00
C GLU A 48 33.66 8.72 -3.66
N GLN A 49 34.10 8.10 -2.57
CA GLN A 49 35.46 8.11 -2.06
C GLN A 49 35.81 6.71 -1.51
N PRO A 50 37.10 6.35 -1.37
CA PRO A 50 37.47 5.08 -0.74
C PRO A 50 36.81 4.90 0.63
N GLY A 51 35.93 3.92 0.75
CA GLY A 51 35.18 3.62 1.98
C GLY A 51 33.88 4.42 2.19
N VAL A 52 33.51 5.32 1.28
CA VAL A 52 32.28 6.12 1.36
C VAL A 52 31.59 6.15 -0.01
N ARG A 53 30.38 5.60 -0.09
CA ARG A 53 29.46 5.76 -1.23
C ARG A 53 28.12 6.23 -0.69
N LEU A 54 27.78 7.47 -1.01
CA LEU A 54 26.58 8.14 -0.51
C LEU A 54 25.87 8.86 -1.64
N VAL A 55 24.55 8.67 -1.70
CA VAL A 55 23.66 9.50 -2.50
C VAL A 55 22.87 10.41 -1.57
N ALA A 56 22.80 11.69 -1.91
CA ALA A 56 22.00 12.68 -1.20
C ALA A 56 21.12 13.44 -2.19
N GLU A 57 19.95 13.91 -1.75
CA GLU A 57 19.01 14.67 -2.59
C GLU A 57 18.95 16.12 -2.14
N VAL A 58 19.09 17.06 -3.08
CA VAL A 58 19.01 18.51 -2.83
C VAL A 58 17.59 18.88 -2.37
N GLN A 59 17.48 19.50 -1.19
CA GLN A 59 16.20 19.94 -0.62
C GLN A 59 16.02 21.46 -0.61
N GLN A 60 17.10 22.23 -0.48
CA GLN A 60 17.04 23.69 -0.35
C GLN A 60 18.28 24.35 -0.95
N HIS A 61 18.10 25.57 -1.44
CA HIS A 61 19.20 26.50 -1.69
C HIS A 61 19.32 27.45 -0.50
N ILE A 62 20.47 27.45 0.18
CA ILE A 62 20.67 28.19 1.44
C ILE A 62 21.48 29.49 1.25
N GLY A 63 21.73 29.87 -0.01
CA GLY A 63 22.51 31.04 -0.40
C GLY A 63 24.02 30.78 -0.39
N ARG A 64 24.82 31.80 -0.77
CA ARG A 64 26.30 31.69 -0.88
C ARG A 64 26.77 30.50 -1.73
N ASN A 65 26.06 30.21 -2.82
CA ASN A 65 26.30 29.05 -3.67
C ASN A 65 26.28 27.70 -2.95
N GLN A 66 25.57 27.62 -1.82
CA GLN A 66 25.40 26.40 -1.06
C GLN A 66 23.98 25.86 -1.23
N ILE A 67 23.92 24.54 -1.35
CA ILE A 67 22.70 23.77 -1.22
C ILE A 67 22.69 23.04 0.11
N ARG A 68 21.50 22.61 0.51
CA ARG A 68 21.28 21.65 1.58
C ARG A 68 20.66 20.40 1.00
N ALA A 69 21.33 19.26 1.20
CA ALA A 69 20.90 17.95 0.75
C ALA A 69 20.64 17.00 1.92
N VAL A 70 19.80 16.00 1.69
CA VAL A 70 19.48 14.95 2.66
C VAL A 70 20.01 13.62 2.13
N ALA A 71 20.80 12.94 2.96
CA ALA A 71 21.42 11.65 2.67
C ALA A 71 20.40 10.50 2.63
N MET A 72 20.62 9.57 1.70
CA MET A 72 19.85 8.33 1.55
C MET A 72 20.52 7.13 2.24
N SER A 73 21.76 7.26 2.68
CA SER A 73 22.47 6.27 3.51
C SER A 73 23.23 6.98 4.64
N SER A 74 23.97 6.23 5.48
CA SER A 74 24.73 6.85 6.57
C SER A 74 25.74 7.87 6.04
N THR A 75 25.87 9.00 6.74
CA THR A 75 26.89 10.03 6.48
C THR A 75 28.20 9.76 7.20
N ASP A 76 28.33 8.61 7.87
CA ASP A 76 29.57 8.19 8.54
C ASP A 76 30.73 8.16 7.55
N GLY A 77 31.85 8.78 7.93
CA GLY A 77 33.04 8.90 7.09
C GLY A 77 32.99 10.05 6.08
N VAL A 78 31.87 10.77 5.91
CA VAL A 78 31.84 11.99 5.10
C VAL A 78 32.57 13.11 5.83
N VAL A 79 33.60 13.67 5.18
CA VAL A 79 34.37 14.80 5.74
C VAL A 79 34.21 16.05 4.90
N ARG A 80 34.40 17.21 5.55
CA ARG A 80 34.40 18.50 4.88
C ARG A 80 35.51 18.56 3.82
N GLY A 81 35.19 19.15 2.68
CA GLY A 81 36.06 19.23 1.51
C GLY A 81 35.94 18.05 0.55
N MET A 82 35.21 16.98 0.90
CA MET A 82 34.95 15.89 -0.05
C MET A 82 34.20 16.40 -1.29
N PRO A 83 34.55 15.90 -2.49
CA PRO A 83 33.83 16.26 -3.71
C PRO A 83 32.45 15.59 -3.75
N ALA A 84 31.43 16.36 -4.10
CA ALA A 84 30.08 15.89 -4.33
C ALA A 84 29.70 16.15 -5.80
N LEU A 85 29.44 15.08 -6.55
CA LEU A 85 29.08 15.15 -7.96
C LEU A 85 27.58 15.35 -8.10
N ASP A 86 27.17 16.40 -8.82
CA ASP A 86 25.78 16.56 -9.27
C ASP A 86 25.51 15.61 -10.44
N SER A 87 24.50 14.75 -10.28
CA SER A 87 24.08 13.81 -11.32
C SER A 87 23.32 14.48 -12.47
N GLY A 88 22.90 15.75 -12.30
CA GLY A 88 22.17 16.53 -13.29
C GLY A 88 20.67 16.27 -13.34
N GLY A 89 20.16 15.39 -12.47
CA GLY A 89 18.74 15.09 -12.35
C GLY A 89 18.39 14.41 -11.04
N PRO A 90 17.11 14.09 -10.79
CA PRO A 90 16.70 13.42 -9.56
C PRO A 90 17.16 11.97 -9.49
N ILE A 91 17.00 11.35 -8.32
CA ILE A 91 17.22 9.91 -8.14
C ILE A 91 16.38 9.14 -9.16
N THR A 92 16.97 8.13 -9.79
CA THR A 92 16.30 7.29 -10.79
C THR A 92 16.33 5.82 -10.39
N VAL A 93 15.24 5.10 -10.66
CA VAL A 93 15.06 3.69 -10.32
C VAL A 93 14.81 2.85 -11.57
N PRO A 94 15.25 1.59 -11.62
CA PRO A 94 14.97 0.71 -12.75
C PRO A 94 13.47 0.37 -12.79
N VAL A 95 12.91 0.36 -13.99
CA VAL A 95 11.47 0.11 -14.22
C VAL A 95 11.25 -1.08 -15.13
N GLY A 96 9.98 -1.47 -15.29
CA GLY A 96 9.60 -2.59 -16.15
C GLY A 96 9.95 -3.95 -15.56
N LYS A 97 10.23 -4.92 -16.43
CA LYS A 97 10.49 -6.32 -16.03
C LYS A 97 11.74 -6.49 -15.15
N ALA A 98 12.67 -5.54 -15.18
CA ALA A 98 13.89 -5.59 -14.37
C ALA A 98 13.60 -5.45 -12.86
N ALA A 99 12.48 -4.83 -12.48
CA ALA A 99 12.07 -4.67 -11.09
C ALA A 99 11.25 -5.84 -10.55
N LEU A 100 10.69 -6.69 -11.42
CA LEU A 100 9.83 -7.81 -11.01
C LEU A 100 10.64 -8.94 -10.37
N GLY A 101 10.13 -9.47 -9.27
CA GLY A 101 10.75 -10.52 -8.48
C GLY A 101 12.04 -10.11 -7.77
N ARG A 102 12.33 -8.80 -7.70
CA ARG A 102 13.53 -8.24 -7.07
C ARG A 102 13.17 -7.46 -5.81
N ILE A 103 14.12 -7.38 -4.88
CA ILE A 103 14.08 -6.42 -3.77
C ILE A 103 15.02 -5.26 -4.10
N LEU A 104 14.48 -4.06 -4.21
CA LEU A 104 15.21 -2.83 -4.50
C LEU A 104 15.18 -1.88 -3.30
N ASN A 105 16.27 -1.15 -3.08
CA ASN A 105 16.30 -0.03 -2.16
C ASN A 105 15.75 1.27 -2.80
N VAL A 106 15.74 2.37 -2.04
CA VAL A 106 15.31 3.71 -2.52
C VAL A 106 16.08 4.22 -3.74
N LEU A 107 17.31 3.74 -3.98
CA LEU A 107 18.15 4.13 -5.12
C LEU A 107 17.94 3.21 -6.34
N GLY A 108 17.07 2.20 -6.22
CA GLY A 108 16.84 1.20 -7.24
C GLY A 108 17.97 0.18 -7.36
N GLU A 109 18.78 0.03 -6.30
CA GLU A 109 19.84 -0.99 -6.24
C GLU A 109 19.28 -2.28 -5.64
N PRO A 110 19.64 -3.45 -6.19
CA PRO A 110 19.15 -4.72 -5.67
C PRO A 110 19.80 -5.05 -4.32
N VAL A 111 18.97 -5.46 -3.35
CA VAL A 111 19.37 -5.87 -1.99
C VAL A 111 19.00 -7.32 -1.68
N ASP A 112 18.66 -8.10 -2.70
CA ASP A 112 18.21 -9.49 -2.63
C ASP A 112 19.32 -10.52 -2.90
N GLU A 113 20.60 -10.10 -2.91
CA GLU A 113 21.76 -10.90 -3.34
C GLU A 113 21.67 -11.47 -4.76
N GLY A 114 20.69 -11.01 -5.55
CA GLY A 114 20.55 -11.38 -6.95
C GLY A 114 21.59 -10.67 -7.84
N PRO A 115 21.62 -11.00 -9.15
CA PRO A 115 22.53 -10.35 -10.07
C PRO A 115 22.30 -8.83 -10.13
N PRO A 116 23.36 -8.03 -10.35
CA PRO A 116 23.23 -6.59 -10.50
C PRO A 116 22.32 -6.26 -11.67
N ILE A 117 21.50 -5.22 -11.52
CA ILE A 117 20.65 -4.74 -12.62
C ILE A 117 21.56 -4.07 -13.66
N PRO A 118 21.51 -4.48 -14.94
CA PRO A 118 22.33 -3.90 -15.99
C PRO A 118 22.12 -2.39 -16.13
N ALA A 119 23.19 -1.67 -16.48
CA ALA A 119 23.17 -0.20 -16.57
C ALA A 119 22.34 0.34 -17.76
N ASP A 120 22.05 -0.50 -18.75
CA ASP A 120 21.26 -0.19 -19.94
C ASP A 120 19.75 -0.36 -19.72
N VAL A 121 19.33 -0.89 -18.56
CA VAL A 121 17.93 -0.98 -18.19
C VAL A 121 17.31 0.42 -18.09
N GLU A 122 16.08 0.54 -18.58
CA GLU A 122 15.32 1.78 -18.50
C GLU A 122 15.14 2.22 -17.04
N ARG A 123 15.45 3.48 -16.76
CA ARG A 123 15.38 4.09 -15.43
C ARG A 123 14.54 5.36 -15.47
N TRP A 124 13.65 5.52 -14.51
CA TRP A 124 12.75 6.67 -14.40
C TRP A 124 13.04 7.47 -13.13
N PRO A 125 12.85 8.81 -13.17
CA PRO A 125 13.02 9.67 -11.99
C PRO A 125 11.92 9.40 -10.95
N ILE A 126 12.27 9.44 -9.67
CA ILE A 126 11.30 9.20 -8.58
C ILE A 126 10.34 10.38 -8.37
N HIS A 127 10.78 11.59 -8.72
CA HIS A 127 9.98 12.81 -8.71
C HIS A 127 9.35 13.00 -10.07
N ARG A 128 8.02 12.89 -10.11
CA ARG A 128 7.22 13.02 -11.33
C ARG A 128 5.98 13.84 -11.02
N GLU A 129 5.52 14.57 -12.02
CA GLU A 129 4.26 15.30 -11.93
C GLU A 129 3.08 14.33 -11.81
N THR A 130 2.02 14.79 -11.15
CA THR A 130 0.75 14.05 -11.09
C THR A 130 0.11 14.00 -12.48
N PRO A 131 -0.70 12.96 -12.79
CA PRO A 131 -1.46 12.91 -14.02
C PRO A 131 -2.31 14.17 -14.21
N LYS A 132 -2.31 14.72 -15.43
CA LYS A 132 -3.10 15.91 -15.74
C LYS A 132 -4.59 15.57 -15.70
N PHE A 133 -5.42 16.56 -15.37
CA PHE A 133 -6.88 16.40 -15.32
C PHE A 133 -7.47 15.76 -16.60
N VAL A 134 -6.92 16.09 -17.77
CA VAL A 134 -7.37 15.57 -19.07
C VAL A 134 -7.07 14.07 -19.28
N ASP A 135 -6.17 13.50 -18.49
CA ASP A 135 -5.73 12.11 -18.60
C ASP A 135 -6.42 11.18 -17.59
N LEU A 136 -7.17 11.76 -16.65
CA LEU A 136 -7.93 11.03 -15.63
C LEU A 136 -9.12 10.29 -16.26
N GLU A 137 -9.39 9.09 -15.75
CA GLU A 137 -10.59 8.33 -16.10
C GLU A 137 -11.75 8.75 -15.18
N PRO A 138 -12.82 9.35 -15.71
CA PRO A 138 -13.97 9.78 -14.90
C PRO A 138 -14.86 8.63 -14.42
N LYS A 139 -14.76 7.44 -15.04
CA LYS A 139 -15.63 6.31 -14.69
C LYS A 139 -15.15 5.62 -13.43
N THR A 140 -16.03 5.57 -12.44
CA THR A 140 -15.85 4.77 -11.23
C THR A 140 -16.20 3.31 -11.53
N GLU A 141 -15.22 2.41 -11.41
CA GLU A 141 -15.42 0.96 -11.56
C GLU A 141 -15.05 0.24 -10.27
N VAL A 142 -15.83 -0.79 -9.94
CA VAL A 142 -15.57 -1.67 -8.79
C VAL A 142 -14.38 -2.57 -9.12
N PHE A 143 -13.48 -2.71 -8.16
CA PHE A 143 -12.37 -3.63 -8.21
C PHE A 143 -12.72 -4.89 -7.41
N GLU A 144 -12.99 -6.00 -8.12
CA GLU A 144 -13.33 -7.29 -7.49
C GLU A 144 -12.08 -7.89 -6.83
N THR A 145 -12.13 -8.02 -5.50
CA THR A 145 -10.99 -8.54 -4.72
C THR A 145 -11.03 -10.06 -4.56
N GLY A 146 -12.21 -10.66 -4.72
CA GLY A 146 -12.46 -12.06 -4.43
C GLY A 146 -12.63 -12.35 -2.93
N ILE A 147 -12.65 -11.32 -2.09
CA ILE A 147 -12.78 -11.40 -0.63
C ILE A 147 -14.17 -10.92 -0.23
N LYS A 148 -15.02 -11.82 0.24
CA LYS A 148 -16.46 -11.58 0.50
C LYS A 148 -16.73 -10.32 1.31
N VAL A 149 -16.07 -10.16 2.45
CA VAL A 149 -16.32 -9.02 3.35
C VAL A 149 -15.90 -7.69 2.73
N VAL A 150 -14.82 -7.69 1.94
CA VAL A 150 -14.34 -6.48 1.25
C VAL A 150 -15.30 -6.15 0.12
N ASP A 151 -15.57 -7.09 -0.78
CA ASP A 151 -16.42 -6.87 -1.95
C ASP A 151 -17.87 -6.52 -1.56
N LEU A 152 -18.40 -7.04 -0.45
CA LEU A 152 -19.73 -6.72 0.01
C LEU A 152 -19.82 -5.38 0.75
N ILE A 153 -18.95 -5.16 1.74
CA ILE A 153 -19.11 -4.08 2.73
C ILE A 153 -18.22 -2.86 2.44
N ALA A 154 -16.98 -3.08 2.00
CA ALA A 154 -16.02 -2.02 1.72
C ALA A 154 -15.44 -2.18 0.32
N PRO A 155 -16.27 -2.17 -0.75
CA PRO A 155 -15.83 -2.46 -2.10
C PRO A 155 -14.77 -1.47 -2.57
N PHE A 156 -13.77 -1.99 -3.27
CA PHE A 156 -12.64 -1.20 -3.75
C PHE A 156 -12.99 -0.51 -5.06
N VAL A 157 -12.40 0.67 -5.25
CA VAL A 157 -12.48 1.41 -6.52
C VAL A 157 -11.22 1.16 -7.31
N LYS A 158 -11.37 0.90 -8.61
CA LYS A 158 -10.25 0.82 -9.53
C LYS A 158 -9.54 2.18 -9.64
N GLY A 159 -8.25 2.21 -9.31
CA GLY A 159 -7.47 3.44 -9.17
C GLY A 159 -7.68 4.18 -7.84
N GLY A 160 -8.44 3.57 -6.93
CA GLY A 160 -8.76 4.15 -5.63
C GLY A 160 -7.66 3.95 -4.59
N LYS A 161 -7.80 4.66 -3.48
CA LYS A 161 -6.92 4.53 -2.31
C LYS A 161 -7.66 3.85 -1.17
N ILE A 162 -7.11 2.76 -0.68
CA ILE A 162 -7.69 1.96 0.38
C ILE A 162 -6.81 2.06 1.62
N GLY A 163 -7.41 2.43 2.75
CA GLY A 163 -6.74 2.38 4.05
C GLY A 163 -7.01 1.07 4.75
N LEU A 164 -5.96 0.32 5.09
CA LEU A 164 -6.01 -0.88 5.90
C LEU A 164 -5.60 -0.53 7.34
N PHE A 165 -6.57 -0.51 8.24
CA PHE A 165 -6.38 -0.19 9.65
C PHE A 165 -6.30 -1.47 10.47
N GLY A 166 -5.41 -1.49 11.45
CA GLY A 166 -5.33 -2.64 12.35
C GLY A 166 -4.05 -2.67 13.17
N GLY A 167 -4.17 -3.21 14.37
CA GLY A 167 -3.04 -3.46 15.28
C GLY A 167 -2.10 -4.56 14.78
N ALA A 168 -1.11 -4.90 15.60
CA ALA A 168 -0.28 -6.08 15.34
C ALA A 168 -1.10 -7.38 15.52
N GLY A 169 -0.87 -8.36 14.64
CA GLY A 169 -1.44 -9.70 14.75
C GLY A 169 -2.85 -9.89 14.19
N VAL A 170 -3.45 -8.87 13.57
CA VAL A 170 -4.83 -8.95 13.02
C VAL A 170 -4.92 -9.47 11.57
N GLY A 171 -3.80 -9.91 10.98
CA GLY A 171 -3.78 -10.49 9.63
C GLY A 171 -3.59 -9.50 8.47
N LYS A 172 -3.06 -8.29 8.71
CA LYS A 172 -2.79 -7.29 7.65
C LYS A 172 -1.96 -7.86 6.49
N THR A 173 -0.83 -8.46 6.80
CA THR A 173 0.09 -9.05 5.81
C THR A 173 -0.58 -10.16 5.01
N VAL A 174 -1.39 -11.00 5.68
CA VAL A 174 -2.12 -12.10 5.03
C VAL A 174 -3.15 -11.56 4.03
N ILE A 175 -3.88 -10.49 4.37
CA ILE A 175 -4.80 -9.83 3.42
C ILE A 175 -4.05 -9.23 2.23
N ILE A 176 -2.91 -8.57 2.48
CA ILE A 176 -2.08 -7.99 1.41
C ILE A 176 -1.62 -9.08 0.44
N GLN A 177 -1.12 -10.20 0.96
CA GLN A 177 -0.68 -11.33 0.15
C GLN A 177 -1.83 -11.96 -0.64
N GLU A 178 -3.00 -12.12 -0.02
CA GLU A 178 -4.18 -12.65 -0.69
C GLU A 178 -4.62 -11.73 -1.84
N LEU A 179 -4.60 -10.40 -1.64
CA LEU A 179 -4.90 -9.44 -2.70
C LEU A 179 -3.89 -9.53 -3.85
N ILE A 180 -2.59 -9.68 -3.57
CA ILE A 180 -1.55 -9.88 -4.59
C ILE A 180 -1.83 -11.17 -5.38
N HIS A 181 -2.11 -12.26 -4.69
CA HIS A 181 -2.42 -13.55 -5.29
C HIS A 181 -3.66 -13.47 -6.20
N ASN A 182 -4.74 -12.89 -5.70
CA ASN A 182 -6.02 -12.77 -6.40
C ASN A 182 -5.92 -11.91 -7.66
N VAL A 183 -5.13 -10.84 -7.63
CA VAL A 183 -4.88 -10.01 -8.82
C VAL A 183 -3.99 -10.70 -9.84
N ALA A 184 -2.96 -11.40 -9.38
CA ALA A 184 -2.09 -12.17 -10.26
C ALA A 184 -2.85 -13.29 -10.99
N MET A 185 -3.80 -13.96 -10.31
CA MET A 185 -4.63 -15.00 -10.93
C MET A 185 -5.78 -14.46 -11.80
N GLY A 186 -6.49 -13.42 -11.36
CA GLY A 186 -7.73 -12.97 -11.99
C GLY A 186 -7.56 -11.94 -13.09
N HIS A 187 -6.59 -11.03 -12.95
CA HIS A 187 -6.49 -9.82 -13.80
C HIS A 187 -5.20 -9.73 -14.61
N GLY A 188 -4.24 -10.64 -14.42
CA GLY A 188 -2.90 -10.52 -15.03
C GLY A 188 -2.18 -9.23 -14.64
N GLY A 189 -2.62 -8.60 -13.55
CA GLY A 189 -2.12 -7.34 -13.03
C GLY A 189 -0.79 -7.53 -12.30
N ARG A 190 -0.05 -6.43 -12.17
CA ARG A 190 1.22 -6.41 -11.45
C ARG A 190 1.05 -5.78 -10.08
N SER A 191 1.89 -6.20 -9.16
CA SER A 191 1.90 -5.65 -7.81
C SER A 191 3.24 -4.97 -7.53
N VAL A 192 3.20 -3.89 -6.77
CA VAL A 192 4.39 -3.22 -6.26
C VAL A 192 4.21 -3.04 -4.76
N PHE A 193 5.13 -3.59 -3.97
CA PHE A 193 5.12 -3.43 -2.53
C PHE A 193 6.17 -2.42 -2.11
N CYS A 194 5.73 -1.35 -1.45
CA CYS A 194 6.54 -0.27 -0.91
C CYS A 194 6.64 -0.45 0.61
N GLY A 195 7.76 -1.00 1.08
CA GLY A 195 8.07 -1.14 2.50
C GLY A 195 8.66 0.15 3.06
N VAL A 196 7.81 1.11 3.41
CA VAL A 196 8.17 2.40 4.01
C VAL A 196 8.37 2.27 5.52
N GLY A 197 9.62 2.33 5.96
CA GLY A 197 9.98 2.19 7.37
C GLY A 197 9.58 0.82 7.91
N GLU A 198 9.69 -0.22 7.08
CA GLU A 198 9.33 -1.58 7.47
C GLU A 198 10.36 -2.25 8.36
N ARG A 199 9.90 -3.22 9.16
CA ARG A 199 10.82 -4.05 9.94
C ARG A 199 11.51 -5.02 9.00
N THR A 200 12.83 -5.12 9.09
CA THR A 200 13.64 -6.04 8.26
C THR A 200 13.17 -7.49 8.38
N ARG A 201 12.76 -7.93 9.59
CA ARG A 201 12.18 -9.26 9.81
C ARG A 201 10.88 -9.45 9.01
N GLU A 202 9.94 -8.50 9.09
CA GLU A 202 8.64 -8.58 8.43
C GLU A 202 8.78 -8.53 6.90
N GLY A 203 9.71 -7.72 6.38
CA GLY A 203 10.06 -7.72 4.97
C GLY A 203 10.68 -9.04 4.49
N ASN A 204 11.56 -9.65 5.30
CA ASN A 204 12.11 -10.97 4.97
C ASN A 204 11.03 -12.07 4.98
N ASP A 205 10.18 -12.10 6.00
CA ASP A 205 9.09 -13.07 6.12
C ASP A 205 8.14 -12.94 4.90
N LEU A 206 7.76 -11.71 4.55
CA LEU A 206 6.95 -11.43 3.36
C LEU A 206 7.62 -11.90 2.06
N TYR A 207 8.92 -11.67 1.89
CA TYR A 207 9.67 -12.12 0.72
C TYR A 207 9.67 -13.66 0.59
N LEU A 208 9.92 -14.37 1.70
CA LEU A 208 9.90 -15.83 1.74
C LEU A 208 8.51 -16.37 1.43
N GLU A 209 7.47 -15.81 2.05
CA GLU A 209 6.08 -16.20 1.83
C GLU A 209 5.65 -15.94 0.36
N MET A 210 6.07 -14.82 -0.24
CA MET A 210 5.82 -14.55 -1.66
C MET A 210 6.56 -15.51 -2.60
N LYS A 211 7.76 -15.96 -2.21
CA LYS A 211 8.54 -16.92 -2.96
C LYS A 211 7.91 -18.32 -2.90
N GLU A 212 7.43 -18.73 -1.72
CA GLU A 212 6.78 -20.01 -1.50
C GLU A 212 5.40 -20.09 -2.17
N SER A 213 4.63 -19.00 -2.14
CA SER A 213 3.33 -18.91 -2.81
C SER A 213 3.43 -18.73 -4.33
N GLY A 214 4.64 -18.49 -4.87
CA GLY A 214 4.89 -18.33 -6.30
C GLY A 214 4.47 -16.98 -6.89
N VAL A 215 4.04 -16.01 -6.07
CA VAL A 215 3.57 -14.69 -6.52
C VAL A 215 4.71 -13.69 -6.76
N LEU A 216 5.92 -13.99 -6.29
CA LEU A 216 7.09 -13.11 -6.37
C LEU A 216 7.37 -12.62 -7.81
N GLY A 217 7.17 -13.47 -8.83
CA GLY A 217 7.41 -13.09 -10.23
C GLY A 217 6.50 -11.98 -10.77
N SER A 218 5.37 -11.73 -10.12
CA SER A 218 4.39 -10.69 -10.49
C SER A 218 4.50 -9.45 -9.61
N CYS A 219 5.44 -9.43 -8.66
CA CYS A 219 5.59 -8.37 -7.66
C CYS A 219 6.97 -7.71 -7.73
N ALA A 220 7.04 -6.38 -7.61
CA ALA A 220 8.29 -5.67 -7.33
C ALA A 220 8.31 -5.24 -5.86
N LEU A 221 9.40 -5.57 -5.13
CA LEU A 221 9.56 -5.21 -3.72
C LEU A 221 10.52 -4.03 -3.59
N ILE A 222 10.06 -2.90 -3.06
CA ILE A 222 10.86 -1.70 -2.87
C ILE A 222 10.89 -1.40 -1.37
N TYR A 223 12.03 -1.60 -0.73
CA TYR A 223 12.20 -1.50 0.71
C TYR A 223 13.02 -0.28 1.11
N GLY A 224 12.56 0.38 2.16
CA GLY A 224 13.24 1.44 2.87
C GLY A 224 13.05 1.17 4.36
N GLN A 225 13.99 0.43 4.94
CA GLN A 225 13.80 -0.21 6.23
C GLN A 225 13.93 0.78 7.41
N MET A 226 13.52 0.37 8.62
CA MET A 226 13.63 1.22 9.82
C MET A 226 15.07 1.62 10.19
N ASN A 227 16.06 0.82 9.81
CA ASN A 227 17.49 1.11 10.03
C ASN A 227 18.06 2.12 9.01
N GLU A 228 17.31 2.46 7.96
CA GLU A 228 17.72 3.46 6.98
C GLU A 228 17.41 4.89 7.46
N PRO A 229 18.21 5.90 7.02
CA PRO A 229 17.98 7.28 7.40
C PRO A 229 16.61 7.79 6.95
N PRO A 230 16.08 8.84 7.60
CA PRO A 230 14.76 9.38 7.26
C PRO A 230 14.64 9.85 5.80
N GLY A 231 15.74 10.25 5.16
CA GLY A 231 15.75 10.57 3.72
C GLY A 231 15.30 9.41 2.84
N ALA A 232 15.84 8.21 3.09
CA ALA A 232 15.48 7.00 2.34
C ALA A 232 14.02 6.60 2.58
N ARG A 233 13.60 6.57 3.86
CA ARG A 233 12.22 6.24 4.24
C ARG A 233 11.20 7.22 3.63
N LEU A 234 11.55 8.50 3.52
CA LEU A 234 10.68 9.50 2.92
C LEU A 234 10.56 9.34 1.38
N ARG A 235 11.56 8.76 0.71
CA ARG A 235 11.59 8.64 -0.77
C ARG A 235 11.25 7.25 -1.31
N VAL A 236 11.27 6.22 -0.47
CA VAL A 236 11.00 4.85 -0.91
C VAL A 236 9.59 4.67 -1.49
N GLY A 237 8.58 5.36 -0.93
CA GLY A 237 7.22 5.34 -1.47
C GLY A 237 7.14 5.86 -2.90
N LEU A 238 7.88 6.94 -3.21
CA LEU A 238 7.97 7.50 -4.57
C LEU A 238 8.71 6.57 -5.53
N SER A 239 9.72 5.86 -5.03
CA SER A 239 10.49 4.88 -5.81
C SER A 239 9.60 3.73 -6.27
N GLY A 240 8.82 3.14 -5.36
CA GLY A 240 7.86 2.09 -5.72
C GLY A 240 6.72 2.63 -6.60
N LEU A 241 6.22 3.84 -6.34
CA LEU A 241 5.21 4.45 -7.19
C LEU A 241 5.71 4.65 -8.63
N THR A 242 6.98 5.00 -8.82
CA THR A 242 7.59 5.16 -10.15
C THR A 242 7.64 3.84 -10.92
N VAL A 243 7.90 2.73 -10.24
CA VAL A 243 7.82 1.39 -10.84
C VAL A 243 6.37 1.05 -11.23
N ALA A 244 5.40 1.38 -10.37
CA ALA A 244 3.98 1.16 -10.65
C ALA A 244 3.47 2.03 -11.82
N GLU A 245 3.91 3.29 -11.90
CA GLU A 245 3.58 4.20 -12.99
C GLU A 245 4.08 3.70 -14.34
N TYR A 246 5.22 3.00 -14.39
CA TYR A 246 5.66 2.36 -15.62
C TYR A 246 4.66 1.30 -16.11
N PHE A 247 4.21 0.43 -15.21
CA PHE A 247 3.22 -0.59 -15.54
C PHE A 247 1.87 0.02 -15.96
N ARG A 248 1.47 1.14 -15.36
CA ARG A 248 0.28 1.90 -15.76
C ARG A 248 0.45 2.59 -17.12
N ASP A 249 1.50 3.37 -17.29
CA ASP A 249 1.62 4.36 -18.37
C ASP A 249 2.23 3.79 -19.67
N VAL A 250 3.08 2.77 -19.55
CA VAL A 250 3.78 2.13 -20.68
C VAL A 250 3.13 0.79 -21.00
N GLU A 251 2.87 -0.02 -19.98
CA GLU A 251 2.31 -1.37 -20.19
C GLU A 251 0.79 -1.41 -20.19
N GLY A 252 0.13 -0.31 -19.80
CA GLY A 252 -1.33 -0.19 -19.84
C GLY A 252 -2.05 -1.18 -18.93
N GLN A 253 -1.45 -1.51 -17.79
CA GLN A 253 -1.97 -2.51 -16.86
C GLN A 253 -2.65 -1.87 -15.64
N ASP A 254 -3.49 -2.66 -15.00
CA ASP A 254 -4.01 -2.38 -13.67
C ASP A 254 -3.02 -2.89 -12.63
N VAL A 255 -2.58 -1.99 -11.76
CA VAL A 255 -1.48 -2.21 -10.83
C VAL A 255 -1.98 -2.08 -9.41
N LEU A 256 -1.63 -3.03 -8.54
CA LEU A 256 -1.79 -2.87 -7.11
C LEU A 256 -0.51 -2.33 -6.48
N VAL A 257 -0.63 -1.23 -5.73
CA VAL A 257 0.47 -0.68 -4.94
C VAL A 257 0.18 -0.88 -3.46
N PHE A 258 1.08 -1.53 -2.75
CA PHE A 258 0.99 -1.68 -1.31
C PHE A 258 1.94 -0.70 -0.64
N ILE A 259 1.44 0.11 0.30
CA ILE A 259 2.27 1.03 1.08
C ILE A 259 2.16 0.63 2.54
N ASP A 260 3.17 -0.09 3.04
CA ASP A 260 3.31 -0.40 4.47
C ASP A 260 4.56 0.32 4.96
N ASN A 261 4.51 1.40 5.73
CA ASN A 261 3.32 2.06 6.26
C ASN A 261 3.28 3.54 5.88
N ILE A 262 2.11 4.05 5.47
CA ILE A 262 1.98 5.47 5.08
C ILE A 262 2.21 6.43 6.27
N PHE A 263 1.97 5.98 7.51
CA PHE A 263 2.32 6.76 8.69
C PHE A 263 3.85 6.94 8.81
N ARG A 264 4.64 5.93 8.44
CA ARG A 264 6.11 6.00 8.47
C ARG A 264 6.67 6.94 7.42
N PHE A 265 5.98 7.11 6.29
CA PHE A 265 6.28 8.18 5.33
C PHE A 265 6.16 9.56 5.99
N THR A 266 5.03 9.82 6.66
CA THR A 266 4.81 11.07 7.39
C THR A 266 5.83 11.28 8.51
N GLN A 267 6.13 10.23 9.28
CA GLN A 267 7.13 10.28 10.35
C GLN A 267 8.51 10.66 9.81
N ALA A 268 8.94 10.02 8.72
CA ALA A 268 10.21 10.35 8.05
C ALA A 268 10.21 11.81 7.56
N GLY A 269 9.07 12.31 7.06
CA GLY A 269 8.91 13.71 6.66
C GLY A 269 9.07 14.70 7.83
N SER A 270 8.49 14.39 9.00
CA SER A 270 8.69 15.18 10.22
C SER A 270 10.16 15.21 10.65
N GLU A 271 10.83 14.06 10.64
CA GLU A 271 12.26 13.95 10.95
C GLU A 271 13.12 14.79 9.98
N VAL A 272 12.91 14.64 8.66
CA VAL A 272 13.62 15.43 7.64
C VAL A 272 13.36 16.92 7.82
N SER A 273 12.10 17.32 8.05
CA SER A 273 11.72 18.72 8.24
C SER A 273 12.40 19.36 9.45
N ALA A 274 12.48 18.64 10.57
CA ALA A 274 13.17 19.10 11.77
C ALA A 274 14.67 19.29 11.50
N LEU A 275 15.30 18.35 10.78
CA LEU A 275 16.72 18.42 10.42
C LEU A 275 17.04 19.54 9.44
N LEU A 276 16.09 19.90 8.56
CA LEU A 276 16.20 21.06 7.68
C LEU A 276 16.01 22.41 8.42
N GLY A 277 15.64 22.38 9.70
CA GLY A 277 15.41 23.58 10.51
C GLY A 277 14.08 24.27 10.22
N ARG A 278 13.10 23.55 9.66
CA ARG A 278 11.74 24.08 9.46
C ARG A 278 11.03 24.14 10.82
N MET A 279 10.24 25.19 11.05
CA MET A 279 9.40 25.24 12.26
C MET A 279 8.34 24.12 12.19
N PRO A 280 8.20 23.30 13.25
CA PRO A 280 7.18 22.27 13.29
C PRO A 280 5.77 22.87 13.36
N SER A 281 4.80 22.14 12.81
CA SER A 281 3.38 22.44 12.85
C SER A 281 2.69 21.69 13.99
N ALA A 282 1.38 21.50 13.91
CA ALA A 282 0.57 20.76 14.88
C ALA A 282 1.20 19.41 15.25
N VAL A 283 1.25 19.10 16.55
CA VAL A 283 1.74 17.83 17.10
C VAL A 283 3.20 17.49 16.71
N GLY A 284 3.97 18.44 16.16
CA GLY A 284 5.36 18.23 15.77
C GLY A 284 5.56 17.74 14.32
N TYR A 285 4.50 17.67 13.51
CA TYR A 285 4.62 17.32 12.10
C TYR A 285 5.23 18.46 11.26
N GLN A 286 5.71 18.10 10.08
CA GLN A 286 6.24 19.07 9.13
C GLN A 286 5.14 20.04 8.63
N PRO A 287 5.46 21.31 8.36
CA PRO A 287 4.50 22.26 7.80
C PRO A 287 4.09 21.89 6.37
N THR A 288 4.86 21.03 5.70
CA THR A 288 4.64 20.53 4.33
C THR A 288 3.83 19.23 4.27
N LEU A 289 3.25 18.77 5.40
CA LEU A 289 2.62 17.45 5.51
C LEU A 289 1.57 17.19 4.43
N ALA A 290 0.64 18.14 4.25
CA ALA A 290 -0.44 18.02 3.28
C ALA A 290 0.08 17.98 1.83
N THR A 291 1.10 18.78 1.52
CA THR A 291 1.68 18.82 0.17
C THR A 291 2.46 17.55 -0.15
N GLU A 292 3.31 17.08 0.76
CA GLU A 292 4.09 15.85 0.58
C GLU A 292 3.19 14.62 0.50
N MET A 293 2.11 14.57 1.29
CA MET A 293 1.09 13.53 1.17
C MET A 293 0.38 13.62 -0.18
N GLY A 294 -0.06 14.82 -0.60
CA GLY A 294 -0.73 15.03 -1.88
C GLY A 294 0.13 14.63 -3.08
N GLU A 295 1.42 14.97 -3.08
CA GLU A 295 2.35 14.59 -4.15
C GLU A 295 2.46 13.07 -4.35
N LEU A 296 2.38 12.30 -3.25
CA LEU A 296 2.35 10.84 -3.31
C LEU A 296 0.96 10.32 -3.73
N GLN A 297 -0.10 10.80 -3.09
CA GLN A 297 -1.45 10.27 -3.22
C GLN A 297 -2.10 10.60 -4.57
N GLU A 298 -1.84 11.77 -5.15
CA GLU A 298 -2.45 12.20 -6.40
C GLU A 298 -1.83 11.52 -7.64
N ARG A 299 -0.63 10.94 -7.49
CA ARG A 299 -0.01 10.08 -8.52
C ARG A 299 -0.67 8.70 -8.59
N ILE A 300 -1.28 8.25 -7.49
CA ILE A 300 -2.06 7.03 -7.40
C ILE A 300 -3.46 7.35 -7.94
N THR A 301 -3.74 6.99 -9.18
CA THR A 301 -5.05 7.24 -9.79
C THR A 301 -5.26 6.40 -11.04
N SER A 302 -6.51 6.34 -11.50
CA SER A 302 -6.88 5.80 -12.81
C SER A 302 -6.63 6.83 -13.91
N THR A 303 -5.99 6.37 -14.98
CA THR A 303 -5.77 7.13 -16.21
C THR A 303 -6.42 6.41 -17.37
N LYS A 304 -6.50 7.05 -18.52
CA LYS A 304 -6.98 6.44 -19.78
C LYS A 304 -6.17 5.21 -20.23
N LYS A 305 -4.95 5.03 -19.71
CA LYS A 305 -4.07 3.92 -20.10
C LYS A 305 -4.15 2.71 -19.18
N GLY A 306 -4.49 2.92 -17.92
CA GLY A 306 -4.46 1.92 -16.87
C GLY A 306 -4.69 2.56 -15.51
N SER A 307 -4.68 1.74 -14.45
CA SER A 307 -4.99 2.18 -13.10
C SER A 307 -3.92 1.78 -12.09
N ILE A 308 -3.74 2.61 -11.06
CA ILE A 308 -2.98 2.23 -9.86
C ILE A 308 -3.95 2.28 -8.69
N THR A 309 -4.34 1.10 -8.20
CA THR A 309 -5.13 0.96 -6.98
C THR A 309 -4.16 0.75 -5.82
N SER A 310 -4.24 1.57 -4.77
CA SER A 310 -3.31 1.44 -3.63
C SER A 310 -3.98 0.89 -2.39
N VAL A 311 -3.34 -0.06 -1.72
CA VAL A 311 -3.71 -0.55 -0.39
C VAL A 311 -2.64 -0.12 0.60
N GLN A 312 -3.02 0.76 1.51
CA GLN A 312 -2.10 1.48 2.38
C GLN A 312 -2.36 1.07 3.82
N ALA A 313 -1.38 0.47 4.47
CA ALA A 313 -1.48 0.21 5.89
C ALA A 313 -1.34 1.55 6.63
N ILE A 314 -2.29 1.84 7.53
CA ILE A 314 -2.29 3.05 8.34
C ILE A 314 -2.17 2.67 9.81
N TYR A 315 -1.10 3.17 10.43
CA TYR A 315 -0.96 3.17 11.87
C TYR A 315 -1.59 4.44 12.44
N VAL A 316 -2.53 4.27 13.38
CA VAL A 316 -3.15 5.38 14.11
C VAL A 316 -2.39 5.55 15.43
N PRO A 317 -1.64 6.64 15.63
CA PRO A 317 -0.89 6.85 16.86
C PRO A 317 -1.85 7.02 18.04
N ALA A 318 -1.63 6.26 19.11
CA ALA A 318 -2.44 6.30 20.34
C ALA A 318 -3.96 6.12 20.12
N ASP A 319 -4.35 5.44 19.02
CA ASP A 319 -5.75 5.28 18.60
C ASP A 319 -6.51 6.62 18.41
N ASP A 320 -5.78 7.72 18.18
CA ASP A 320 -6.34 9.05 17.91
C ASP A 320 -6.47 9.33 16.40
N LEU A 321 -7.71 9.21 15.90
CA LEU A 321 -8.05 9.51 14.51
C LEU A 321 -7.96 11.00 14.17
N THR A 322 -7.85 11.88 15.17
CA THR A 322 -7.76 13.33 14.98
C THR A 322 -6.31 13.83 14.82
N ASP A 323 -5.33 12.93 14.98
CA ASP A 323 -3.94 13.25 14.70
C ASP A 323 -3.78 13.71 13.23
N PRO A 324 -2.99 14.77 12.95
CA PRO A 324 -2.83 15.31 11.60
C PRO A 324 -2.38 14.29 10.55
N ALA A 325 -1.57 13.29 10.90
CA ALA A 325 -1.06 12.29 9.95
C ALA A 325 -2.18 11.39 9.39
N PRO A 326 -2.95 10.65 10.21
CA PRO A 326 -4.08 9.89 9.72
C PRO A 326 -5.17 10.81 9.15
N ALA A 327 -5.46 11.98 9.76
CA ALA A 327 -6.45 12.93 9.24
C ALA A 327 -6.17 13.36 7.79
N THR A 328 -4.90 13.66 7.47
CA THR A 328 -4.48 14.02 6.11
C THR A 328 -4.51 12.82 5.17
N ALA A 329 -4.16 11.62 5.64
CA ALA A 329 -4.27 10.41 4.83
C ALA A 329 -5.75 10.10 4.49
N PHE A 330 -6.65 10.25 5.47
CA PHE A 330 -8.09 9.99 5.33
C PHE A 330 -8.73 10.80 4.22
N SER A 331 -8.33 12.05 4.00
CA SER A 331 -8.92 12.88 2.94
C SER A 331 -8.65 12.36 1.53
N HIS A 332 -7.67 11.46 1.36
CA HIS A 332 -7.38 10.83 0.07
C HIS A 332 -7.98 9.43 -0.07
N LEU A 333 -8.52 8.81 0.98
CA LEU A 333 -9.00 7.43 0.92
C LEU A 333 -10.41 7.33 0.30
N ASP A 334 -10.57 6.37 -0.61
CA ASP A 334 -11.84 5.97 -1.18
C ASP A 334 -12.55 4.89 -0.35
N ALA A 335 -11.77 4.01 0.30
CA ALA A 335 -12.29 2.96 1.16
C ALA A 335 -11.42 2.78 2.41
N THR A 336 -12.06 2.37 3.51
CA THR A 336 -11.41 2.06 4.78
C THR A 336 -11.79 0.65 5.20
N VAL A 337 -10.78 -0.19 5.41
CA VAL A 337 -10.92 -1.57 5.89
C VAL A 337 -10.32 -1.63 7.28
N VAL A 338 -11.17 -1.79 8.29
CA VAL A 338 -10.75 -1.82 9.69
C VAL A 338 -10.65 -3.26 10.15
N LEU A 339 -9.45 -3.67 10.57
CA LEU A 339 -9.19 -4.99 11.15
C LEU A 339 -9.19 -4.92 12.67
N ASP A 340 -10.02 -5.76 13.28
CA ASP A 340 -10.33 -5.70 14.70
C ASP A 340 -9.86 -6.95 15.44
N ARG A 341 -9.20 -6.75 16.58
CA ARG A 341 -8.73 -7.85 17.43
C ARG A 341 -9.89 -8.64 18.03
N ALA A 342 -11.01 -8.00 18.34
CA ALA A 342 -12.17 -8.70 18.88
C ALA A 342 -12.70 -9.76 17.89
N ILE A 343 -12.57 -9.52 16.58
CA ILE A 343 -12.97 -10.47 15.54
C ILE A 343 -11.98 -11.62 15.42
N VAL A 344 -10.68 -11.34 15.58
CA VAL A 344 -9.63 -12.36 15.67
C VAL A 344 -9.86 -13.32 16.83
N GLU A 345 -10.26 -12.80 18.00
CA GLU A 345 -10.54 -13.61 19.20
C GLU A 345 -11.72 -14.57 19.01
N LEU A 346 -12.63 -14.26 18.08
CA LEU A 346 -13.71 -15.15 17.65
C LEU A 346 -13.26 -16.21 16.63
N GLY A 347 -12.00 -16.17 16.21
CA GLY A 347 -11.42 -17.03 15.17
C GLY A 347 -11.83 -16.66 13.75
N ILE A 348 -12.40 -15.48 13.52
CA ILE A 348 -12.90 -15.08 12.20
C ILE A 348 -11.78 -14.41 11.40
N TYR A 349 -11.46 -14.99 10.25
CA TYR A 349 -10.47 -14.46 9.30
C TYR A 349 -11.07 -14.34 7.90
N PRO A 350 -10.84 -13.23 7.17
CA PRO A 350 -10.11 -12.03 7.60
C PRO A 350 -10.86 -11.25 8.69
N ALA A 351 -10.10 -10.59 9.57
CA ALA A 351 -10.64 -9.92 10.77
C ALA A 351 -11.26 -8.54 10.50
N VAL A 352 -11.95 -8.39 9.37
CA VAL A 352 -12.55 -7.11 8.95
C VAL A 352 -13.80 -6.83 9.78
N ASN A 353 -13.86 -5.65 10.38
CA ASN A 353 -15.03 -5.15 11.08
C ASN A 353 -16.02 -4.52 10.08
N PRO A 354 -17.17 -5.15 9.82
CA PRO A 354 -18.11 -4.71 8.79
C PRO A 354 -18.91 -3.46 9.17
N LEU A 355 -18.88 -3.03 10.44
CA LEU A 355 -19.56 -1.82 10.90
C LEU A 355 -18.62 -0.61 10.91
N SER A 356 -17.33 -0.82 11.18
CA SER A 356 -16.32 0.24 11.19
C SER A 356 -15.67 0.47 9.83
N SER A 357 -15.75 -0.50 8.91
CA SER A 357 -15.24 -0.37 7.54
C SER A 357 -16.24 0.37 6.65
N SER A 358 -15.75 1.18 5.72
CA SER A 358 -16.59 2.00 4.83
C SER A 358 -15.99 2.13 3.43
N SER A 359 -16.83 2.46 2.45
CA SER A 359 -16.38 2.78 1.09
C SER A 359 -17.24 3.89 0.51
N ARG A 360 -16.60 4.82 -0.21
CA ARG A 360 -17.26 5.93 -0.92
C ARG A 360 -18.23 5.43 -1.99
N ILE A 361 -17.99 4.25 -2.54
CA ILE A 361 -18.82 3.65 -3.59
C ILE A 361 -19.89 2.72 -3.05
N LEU A 362 -20.08 2.59 -1.73
CA LEU A 362 -21.21 1.86 -1.15
C LEU A 362 -22.51 2.66 -1.31
N ASP A 363 -22.91 2.88 -2.56
CA ASP A 363 -24.10 3.62 -2.99
C ASP A 363 -24.74 2.89 -4.16
N ALA A 364 -26.08 2.86 -4.20
CA ALA A 364 -26.86 2.23 -5.25
C ALA A 364 -26.55 2.78 -6.65
N GLN A 365 -26.08 4.02 -6.77
CA GLN A 365 -25.68 4.62 -8.04
C GLN A 365 -24.46 3.95 -8.68
N TYR A 366 -23.53 3.43 -7.86
CA TYR A 366 -22.31 2.78 -8.35
C TYR A 366 -22.43 1.25 -8.38
N LEU A 367 -23.05 0.65 -7.35
CA LEU A 367 -23.12 -0.82 -7.20
C LEU A 367 -24.41 -1.43 -7.74
N GLY A 368 -25.41 -0.60 -8.04
CA GLY A 368 -26.78 -1.04 -8.30
C GLY A 368 -27.57 -1.32 -7.01
N GLU A 369 -28.89 -1.35 -7.13
CA GLU A 369 -29.78 -1.50 -5.97
C GLU A 369 -29.60 -2.83 -5.23
N ARG A 370 -29.33 -3.91 -5.97
CA ARG A 370 -29.27 -5.26 -5.39
C ARG A 370 -28.12 -5.38 -4.38
N HIS A 371 -26.90 -5.04 -4.80
CA HIS A 371 -25.72 -5.09 -3.93
C HIS A 371 -25.88 -4.14 -2.74
N TYR A 372 -26.27 -2.89 -2.99
CA TYR A 372 -26.46 -1.89 -1.92
C TYR A 372 -27.48 -2.35 -0.86
N LYS A 373 -28.65 -2.86 -1.26
CA LYS A 373 -29.68 -3.33 -0.31
C LYS A 373 -29.18 -4.48 0.54
N VAL A 374 -28.47 -5.44 -0.06
CA VAL A 374 -27.92 -6.60 0.68
C VAL A 374 -26.85 -6.14 1.68
N ALA A 375 -25.94 -5.25 1.29
CA ALA A 375 -24.90 -4.75 2.18
C ALA A 375 -25.47 -3.96 3.38
N VAL A 376 -26.41 -3.05 3.13
CA VAL A 376 -27.08 -2.27 4.18
C VAL A 376 -27.85 -3.18 5.13
N GLU A 377 -28.52 -4.19 4.61
CA GLU A 377 -29.28 -5.14 5.43
C GLU A 377 -28.36 -6.03 6.29
N VAL A 378 -27.21 -6.46 5.77
CA VAL A 378 -26.16 -7.13 6.55
C VAL A 378 -25.67 -6.22 7.68
N GLN A 379 -25.37 -4.95 7.39
CA GLN A 379 -24.96 -3.98 8.41
C GLN A 379 -26.06 -3.76 9.47
N ARG A 380 -27.33 -3.67 9.06
CA ARG A 380 -28.47 -3.53 9.97
C ARG A 380 -28.57 -4.70 10.95
N ILE A 381 -28.48 -5.94 10.44
CA ILE A 381 -28.53 -7.15 11.26
C ILE A 381 -27.36 -7.17 12.27
N LEU A 382 -26.15 -6.86 11.80
CA LEU A 382 -24.95 -6.85 12.65
C LEU A 382 -24.97 -5.73 13.69
N GLN A 383 -25.47 -4.53 13.34
CA GLN A 383 -25.62 -3.43 14.27
C GLN A 383 -26.64 -3.78 15.36
N ARG A 384 -27.80 -4.33 14.97
CA ARG A 384 -28.82 -4.74 15.93
C ARG A 384 -28.32 -5.85 16.84
N TYR A 385 -27.54 -6.80 16.31
CA TYR A 385 -26.88 -7.81 17.12
C TYR A 385 -25.93 -7.20 18.15
N LYS A 386 -25.13 -6.20 17.77
CA LYS A 386 -24.24 -5.49 18.69
C LYS A 386 -25.02 -4.82 19.84
N ASP A 387 -26.13 -4.16 19.53
CA ASP A 387 -26.99 -3.53 20.56
C ASP A 387 -27.58 -4.58 21.54
N LEU A 388 -27.87 -5.78 21.06
CA LEU A 388 -28.40 -6.89 21.86
C LEU A 388 -27.31 -7.62 22.68
N GLN A 389 -26.03 -7.53 22.30
CA GLN A 389 -24.94 -8.23 23.01
C GLN A 389 -24.84 -7.81 24.48
N ASP A 390 -25.01 -6.52 24.79
CA ASP A 390 -24.97 -6.02 26.17
C ASP A 390 -26.14 -6.58 27.01
N ILE A 391 -27.32 -6.67 26.40
CA ILE A 391 -28.52 -7.25 27.02
C ILE A 391 -28.28 -8.75 27.27
N ILE A 392 -27.77 -9.48 26.28
CA ILE A 392 -27.47 -10.91 26.40
C ILE A 392 -26.44 -11.17 27.50
N ALA A 393 -25.41 -10.32 27.61
CA ALA A 393 -24.36 -10.46 28.62
C ALA A 393 -24.88 -10.27 30.06
N ILE A 394 -25.92 -9.46 30.27
CA ILE A 394 -26.47 -9.15 31.59
C ILE A 394 -27.64 -10.07 31.95
N LEU A 395 -28.60 -10.24 31.04
CA LEU A 395 -29.89 -10.91 31.28
C LEU A 395 -29.95 -12.34 30.73
N GLY A 396 -29.07 -12.69 29.78
CA GLY A 396 -29.09 -13.98 29.08
C GLY A 396 -29.94 -13.95 27.79
N MET A 397 -29.79 -14.98 26.94
CA MET A 397 -30.52 -15.05 25.66
C MET A 397 -32.02 -15.33 25.82
N ASP A 398 -32.45 -15.92 26.95
CA ASP A 398 -33.83 -16.35 27.14
C ASP A 398 -34.81 -15.18 27.30
N GLU A 399 -34.30 -14.03 27.77
CA GLU A 399 -35.06 -12.78 28.00
C GLU A 399 -35.33 -11.98 26.71
N LEU A 400 -34.76 -12.39 25.59
CA LEU A 400 -35.01 -11.77 24.29
C LEU A 400 -36.37 -12.18 23.72
N SER A 401 -36.96 -11.29 22.91
CA SER A 401 -38.12 -11.65 22.10
C SER A 401 -37.75 -12.75 21.09
N GLU A 402 -38.72 -13.53 20.61
CA GLU A 402 -38.46 -14.58 19.61
C GLU A 402 -37.89 -14.01 18.30
N ASP A 403 -38.32 -12.81 17.91
CA ASP A 403 -37.77 -12.09 16.74
C ASP A 403 -36.31 -11.67 16.97
N ASP A 404 -35.97 -11.19 18.17
CA ASP A 404 -34.58 -10.84 18.51
C ASP A 404 -33.69 -12.09 18.59
N LYS A 405 -34.20 -13.21 19.12
CA LYS A 405 -33.48 -14.50 19.11
C LYS A 405 -33.17 -14.95 17.68
N LEU A 406 -34.15 -14.84 16.79
CA LEU A 406 -33.97 -15.17 15.38
C LEU A 406 -32.95 -14.24 14.70
N LEU A 407 -33.01 -12.94 14.99
CA LEU A 407 -32.03 -11.97 14.50
C LEU A 407 -30.62 -12.27 15.01
N VAL A 408 -30.46 -12.60 16.29
CA VAL A 408 -29.16 -12.97 16.88
C VAL A 408 -28.59 -14.23 16.21
N ALA A 409 -29.42 -15.26 15.99
CA ALA A 409 -28.99 -16.47 15.28
C ALA A 409 -28.55 -16.16 13.85
N ARG A 410 -29.31 -15.32 13.12
CA ARG A 410 -28.95 -14.88 11.76
C ARG A 410 -27.67 -14.05 11.76
N ALA A 411 -27.51 -13.14 12.71
CA ALA A 411 -26.32 -12.30 12.84
C ALA A 411 -25.06 -13.13 13.08
N ARG A 412 -25.11 -14.16 13.94
CA ARG A 412 -23.98 -15.08 14.16
C ARG A 412 -23.61 -15.86 12.90
N ARG A 413 -24.59 -16.32 12.13
CA ARG A 413 -24.34 -16.96 10.82
C ARG A 413 -23.69 -16.00 9.84
N VAL A 414 -24.23 -14.78 9.70
CA VAL A 414 -23.66 -13.73 8.84
C VAL A 414 -22.23 -13.41 9.25
N GLN A 415 -21.98 -13.23 10.55
CA GLN A 415 -20.65 -12.92 11.09
C GLN A 415 -19.65 -14.04 10.76
N ARG A 416 -20.02 -15.31 10.91
CA ARG A 416 -19.18 -16.44 10.50
C ARG A 416 -19.04 -16.51 8.98
N PHE A 417 -20.08 -16.22 8.22
CA PHE A 417 -20.06 -16.29 6.76
C PHE A 417 -19.17 -15.23 6.11
N LEU A 418 -18.85 -14.14 6.82
CA LEU A 418 -17.84 -13.17 6.40
C LEU A 418 -16.42 -13.74 6.45
N SER A 419 -16.19 -14.86 7.17
CA SER A 419 -14.91 -15.58 7.11
C SER A 419 -14.70 -16.25 5.76
N GLN A 420 -13.44 -16.38 5.38
CA GLN A 420 -13.05 -16.96 4.11
C GLN A 420 -11.65 -17.59 4.21
N PRO A 421 -11.46 -18.83 3.73
CA PRO A 421 -10.14 -19.44 3.63
C PRO A 421 -9.35 -18.79 2.49
N PHE A 422 -8.15 -18.29 2.80
CA PHE A 422 -7.25 -17.65 1.84
C PHE A 422 -6.27 -18.65 1.24
N PHE A 423 -5.89 -18.44 -0.03
CA PHE A 423 -4.92 -19.29 -0.72
C PHE A 423 -3.55 -19.23 -0.05
N VAL A 424 -3.13 -18.02 0.32
CA VAL A 424 -1.83 -17.78 0.97
C VAL A 424 -1.77 -18.38 2.37
N ALA A 425 -2.93 -18.59 3.01
CA ALA A 425 -3.03 -19.16 4.35
C ALA A 425 -3.25 -20.68 4.35
N SER A 426 -3.32 -21.32 3.18
CA SER A 426 -3.65 -22.75 3.05
C SER A 426 -2.65 -23.66 3.76
N GLN A 427 -1.37 -23.31 3.76
CA GLN A 427 -0.32 -24.07 4.45
C GLN A 427 -0.46 -24.03 5.98
N PHE A 428 -0.93 -22.91 6.53
CA PHE A 428 -1.11 -22.74 7.98
C PHE A 428 -2.45 -23.30 8.47
N THR A 429 -3.50 -23.18 7.66
CA THR A 429 -4.86 -23.58 8.03
C THR A 429 -5.20 -25.02 7.64
N GLY A 430 -4.49 -25.60 6.66
CA GLY A 430 -4.82 -26.88 6.05
C GLY A 430 -6.09 -26.85 5.19
N LEU A 431 -6.71 -25.68 5.01
CA LEU A 431 -7.91 -25.48 4.21
C LEU A 431 -7.53 -24.94 2.83
N GLU A 432 -8.24 -25.41 1.81
CA GLU A 432 -8.06 -24.89 0.45
C GLU A 432 -8.63 -23.47 0.35
N GLY A 433 -7.82 -22.54 -0.17
CA GLY A 433 -8.24 -21.17 -0.42
C GLY A 433 -9.39 -21.08 -1.41
N LYS A 434 -10.23 -20.04 -1.27
CA LYS A 434 -11.39 -19.83 -2.13
C LYS A 434 -11.42 -18.41 -2.66
N TYR A 435 -11.56 -18.28 -3.97
CA TYR A 435 -11.88 -17.00 -4.62
C TYR A 435 -13.39 -16.93 -4.81
N VAL A 436 -14.06 -15.92 -4.25
CA VAL A 436 -15.51 -15.77 -4.34
C VAL A 436 -15.85 -14.55 -5.19
N LYS A 437 -16.55 -14.75 -6.31
CA LYS A 437 -16.94 -13.67 -7.20
C LYS A 437 -17.91 -12.71 -6.53
N LEU A 438 -17.96 -11.46 -7.01
CA LEU A 438 -18.85 -10.44 -6.47
C LEU A 438 -20.33 -10.86 -6.59
N GLU A 439 -20.75 -11.36 -7.75
CA GLU A 439 -22.14 -11.78 -7.99
C GLU A 439 -22.57 -12.91 -7.06
N ASP A 440 -21.68 -13.89 -6.84
CA ASP A 440 -21.90 -15.03 -5.94
C ASP A 440 -21.97 -14.58 -4.48
N THR A 441 -21.15 -13.59 -4.10
CA THR A 441 -21.17 -12.99 -2.77
C THR A 441 -22.53 -12.31 -2.52
N VAL A 442 -22.96 -11.42 -3.41
CA VAL A 442 -24.23 -10.71 -3.26
C VAL A 442 -25.42 -11.69 -3.22
N ALA A 443 -25.45 -12.67 -4.12
CA ALA A 443 -26.51 -13.67 -4.16
C ALA A 443 -26.53 -14.55 -2.89
N SER A 444 -25.36 -14.93 -2.37
CA SER A 444 -25.26 -15.74 -1.15
C SER A 444 -25.77 -14.97 0.06
N PHE A 445 -25.33 -13.73 0.26
CA PHE A 445 -25.75 -12.91 1.40
C PHE A 445 -27.22 -12.52 1.32
N GLU A 446 -27.76 -12.25 0.11
CA GLU A 446 -29.19 -11.98 -0.08
C GLU A 446 -30.07 -13.09 0.49
N ARG A 447 -29.73 -14.35 0.20
CA ARG A 447 -30.48 -15.52 0.65
C ARG A 447 -30.33 -15.79 2.15
N VAL A 448 -29.12 -15.58 2.69
CA VAL A 448 -28.86 -15.72 4.14
C VAL A 448 -29.65 -14.67 4.92
N VAL A 449 -29.65 -13.44 4.44
CA VAL A 449 -30.38 -12.32 5.03
C VAL A 449 -31.89 -12.52 4.94
N ALA A 450 -32.39 -13.10 3.85
CA ALA A 450 -33.79 -13.45 3.67
C ALA A 450 -34.27 -14.59 4.59
N GLY A 451 -33.35 -15.32 5.26
CA GLY A 451 -33.67 -16.40 6.20
C GLY A 451 -33.84 -17.78 5.56
N GLU A 452 -33.45 -17.96 4.29
CA GLU A 452 -33.56 -19.26 3.59
C GLU A 452 -32.75 -20.38 4.27
N PHE A 453 -31.73 -20.02 5.05
CA PHE A 453 -30.79 -20.94 5.69
C PHE A 453 -30.84 -20.89 7.22
N ASP A 454 -31.96 -20.40 7.80
CA ASP A 454 -32.10 -20.28 9.26
C ASP A 454 -32.20 -21.63 9.98
N ASN A 455 -32.38 -22.73 9.24
CA ASN A 455 -32.34 -24.09 9.75
C ASN A 455 -30.92 -24.67 9.85
N LEU A 456 -29.92 -24.04 9.23
CA LEU A 456 -28.55 -24.54 9.21
C LEU A 456 -27.78 -24.14 10.48
N PRO A 457 -26.86 -25.00 10.98
CA PRO A 457 -26.02 -24.69 12.13
C PRO A 457 -25.02 -23.57 11.81
N GLU A 458 -24.70 -22.73 12.80
CA GLU A 458 -23.74 -21.62 12.66
C GLU A 458 -22.38 -22.07 12.11
N GLN A 459 -21.93 -23.25 12.53
CA GLN A 459 -20.63 -23.81 12.14
C GLN A 459 -20.54 -24.16 10.64
N ALA A 460 -21.68 -24.29 9.95
CA ALA A 460 -21.69 -24.51 8.50
C ALA A 460 -21.25 -23.27 7.70
N PHE A 461 -21.33 -22.08 8.31
CA PHE A 461 -20.97 -20.81 7.69
C PHE A 461 -19.50 -20.41 7.92
N TYR A 462 -18.74 -21.20 8.67
CA TYR A 462 -17.37 -20.87 9.05
C TYR A 462 -16.35 -21.41 8.04
N MET A 463 -15.44 -20.55 7.58
CA MET A 463 -14.32 -20.84 6.66
C MET A 463 -14.75 -21.53 5.37
N VAL A 464 -15.77 -20.98 4.72
CA VAL A 464 -16.32 -21.44 3.43
C VAL A 464 -16.31 -20.33 2.39
N GLY A 465 -16.36 -20.67 1.11
CA GLY A 465 -16.56 -19.74 0.01
C GLY A 465 -18.02 -19.29 -0.12
N GLY A 466 -18.73 -19.81 -1.12
CA GLY A 466 -20.12 -19.49 -1.42
C GLY A 466 -21.16 -20.32 -0.64
N ILE A 467 -22.44 -20.02 -0.89
CA ILE A 467 -23.56 -20.66 -0.17
C ILE A 467 -23.69 -22.18 -0.44
N GLU A 468 -23.23 -22.64 -1.60
CA GLU A 468 -23.23 -24.06 -1.95
C GLU A 468 -22.33 -24.87 -0.99
N GLU A 469 -21.17 -24.33 -0.63
CA GLU A 469 -20.25 -24.94 0.33
C GLU A 469 -20.84 -24.95 1.75
N VAL A 470 -21.62 -23.93 2.13
CA VAL A 470 -22.36 -23.92 3.41
C VAL A 470 -23.30 -25.12 3.49
N THR A 471 -24.07 -25.38 2.42
CA THR A 471 -25.01 -26.52 2.42
C THR A 471 -24.29 -27.86 2.46
N ALA A 472 -23.17 -28.00 1.74
CA ALA A 472 -22.34 -29.21 1.77
C ALA A 472 -21.70 -29.42 3.16
N GLN A 473 -21.24 -28.34 3.81
CA GLN A 473 -20.67 -28.41 5.15
C GLN A 473 -21.73 -28.75 6.20
N ALA A 474 -22.94 -28.20 6.09
CA ALA A 474 -24.06 -28.57 6.95
C ALA A 474 -24.41 -30.06 6.81
N GLN A 475 -24.39 -30.62 5.60
CA GLN A 475 -24.59 -32.05 5.38
C GLN A 475 -23.48 -32.90 6.00
N ARG A 476 -22.21 -32.46 5.92
CA ARG A 476 -21.09 -33.14 6.58
C ARG A 476 -21.20 -33.11 8.10
N LEU A 477 -21.64 -31.99 8.68
CA LEU A 477 -21.84 -31.86 10.13
C LEU A 477 -23.04 -32.66 10.63
N ALA A 478 -24.03 -32.91 9.78
CA ALA A 478 -25.18 -33.77 10.08
C ALA A 478 -24.89 -35.27 9.83
N ALA A 479 -23.81 -35.60 9.12
CA ALA A 479 -23.38 -36.97 8.93
C ALA A 479 -22.77 -37.53 10.23
N PRO A 480 -23.19 -38.73 10.68
CA PRO A 480 -22.82 -39.29 11.98
C PRO A 480 -21.35 -39.72 12.12
#